data_AF-A0A8B8JNJ5-F1
#
_entry.id   AF-A0A8B8JNJ5-F1
#
_cell.length_a   1.000
_cell.length_b   1.000
_cell.length_c   1.000
_cell.angle_alpha   90.00
_cell.angle_beta   90.00
_cell.angle_gamma   90.00
#
_symmetry.space_group_name_H-M   'P 1'
#
loop_
_entity.id
_entity.type
_entity.pdbx_description
1 polymer ?
#
loop_
_entity_poly.entity_id
_entity_poly.type
_entity_poly.pdbx_seq_one_letter_code
_entity_poly.pdbx_strand_id
1 'polypeptide(L)'
;MGSVSLKIGDGTARFQRATLCSSAVNILMIFSVITTNLFALYAFTASPKHHQQHLLHHGHKNITVISEQVSLILREIDLSQKKLAQMEKELLGYESIDLSRPNIASELKLFLQRHQLPLGKDSRTGITEMVPSVGHSCEKSADLLSQFMSYKVFGPCPDDWSVAQKLILKGCEPLPRRRCFAKTVSKVGLYPFPDSLWKPVGNKTVNWSGLNCKNFECLNAKKLSRECIGCFDLVNGNENQRFIKAKSKNDFLVDDVLDLGGGGIRIGFDIGGGSGSFAARMADRNVTVITSTLNVDAPFSEFIAARGLLPLYLSLDHKFPFYDNVFDLIHASSGLDVGGKLEKLEFLMFDIDRVLRAGGLFWLDNFFCGNEEKKQALTRLIERFGYKKLKWAVGEKVDSVGSGKPEVVLSAVLQKPVRV
;
A
#
# COMPACT_ATOMS: atom_id res chain seq x y z
N MET A 1 16.96 -0.46 33.53
CA MET A 1 16.97 0.38 34.75
C MET A 1 15.59 0.30 35.39
N GLY A 2 15.53 0.19 36.72
CA GLY A 2 14.48 -0.49 37.48
C GLY A 2 13.08 0.13 37.47
N SER A 3 12.07 -0.74 37.67
CA SER A 3 10.69 -0.39 37.94
C SER A 3 10.53 0.03 39.40
N VAL A 4 9.85 1.16 39.64
CA VAL A 4 9.44 1.56 40.99
C VAL A 4 7.95 1.29 41.12
N SER A 5 7.62 0.30 41.95
CA SER A 5 6.26 0.01 42.40
C SER A 5 5.95 0.93 43.58
N LEU A 6 4.92 1.76 43.46
CA LEU A 6 4.42 2.58 44.56
C LEU A 6 3.32 1.81 45.29
N LYS A 7 3.67 1.23 46.45
CA LYS A 7 2.70 0.82 47.47
C LYS A 7 2.21 2.07 48.19
N ILE A 8 0.93 2.38 48.07
CA ILE A 8 0.27 3.43 48.85
C ILE A 8 -0.09 2.82 50.20
N GLY A 9 0.61 3.25 51.25
CA GLY A 9 0.25 2.97 52.64
C GLY A 9 -0.51 4.16 53.22
N ASP A 10 -1.61 3.86 53.91
CA ASP A 10 -2.44 4.81 54.64
C ASP A 10 -1.61 5.59 55.68
N GLY A 11 -1.41 6.88 55.43
CA GLY A 11 -0.70 7.77 56.33
C GLY A 11 -0.99 9.23 55.99
N THR A 12 -1.72 9.91 56.86
CA THR A 12 -2.04 11.33 56.80
C THR A 12 -0.80 12.19 56.54
N ALA A 13 -0.70 12.81 55.37
CA ALA A 13 0.38 13.73 55.02
C ALA A 13 0.21 15.08 55.73
N ARG A 14 1.02 15.32 56.78
CA ARG A 14 1.24 16.67 57.32
C ARG A 14 2.19 17.43 56.39
N PHE A 15 1.72 18.50 55.77
CA PHE A 15 2.57 19.42 55.01
C PHE A 15 3.44 20.26 55.96
N GLN A 16 4.76 20.05 55.94
CA GLN A 16 5.72 20.99 56.51
C GLN A 16 5.91 22.20 55.58
N ARG A 17 6.04 23.39 56.16
CA ARG A 17 6.34 24.64 55.44
C ARG A 17 7.66 24.51 54.67
N ALA A 18 7.61 24.81 53.38
CA ALA A 18 8.77 24.83 52.51
C ALA A 18 9.83 25.83 53.02
N THR A 19 11.02 25.32 53.32
CA THR A 19 12.21 26.12 53.61
C THR A 19 12.68 26.83 52.33
N LEU A 20 13.26 28.03 52.45
CA LEU A 20 13.77 28.92 51.38
C LEU A 20 14.63 28.22 50.29
N CYS A 21 15.24 27.07 50.59
CA CYS A 21 16.00 26.28 49.62
C CYS A 21 15.10 25.58 48.57
N SER A 22 13.85 25.24 48.91
CA SER A 22 12.89 24.58 48.01
C SER A 22 12.33 25.54 46.96
N SER A 23 12.15 26.83 47.29
CA SER A 23 11.69 27.83 46.32
C SER A 23 12.73 28.13 45.25
N ALA A 24 14.02 28.15 45.60
CA ALA A 24 15.10 28.40 44.64
C ALA A 24 15.22 27.26 43.62
N VAL A 25 15.10 26.00 44.08
CA VAL A 25 15.12 24.82 43.20
C VAL A 25 13.90 24.81 42.27
N ASN A 26 12.72 25.17 42.78
CA ASN A 26 11.51 25.29 41.95
C ASN A 26 11.63 26.42 40.91
N ILE A 27 12.24 27.56 41.26
CA ILE A 27 12.50 28.65 40.31
C ILE A 27 13.50 28.22 39.23
N LEU A 28 14.57 27.50 39.60
CA LEU A 28 15.53 26.93 38.63
C LEU A 28 14.88 25.93 37.68
N MET A 29 14.01 25.06 38.19
CA MET A 29 13.26 24.10 37.37
C MET A 29 12.32 24.83 36.39
N ILE A 30 11.59 25.85 36.86
CA ILE A 30 10.72 26.66 36.00
C ILE A 30 11.55 27.40 34.94
N PHE A 31 12.70 27.98 35.32
CA PHE A 31 13.59 28.66 34.38
C PHE A 31 14.16 27.70 33.33
N SER A 32 14.51 26.47 33.71
CA SER A 32 14.95 25.42 32.79
C SER A 32 13.85 25.00 31.81
N VAL A 33 12.62 24.84 32.29
CA VAL A 33 11.46 24.51 31.45
C VAL A 33 11.13 25.65 30.50
N ILE A 34 11.18 26.91 30.96
CA ILE A 34 10.92 28.09 30.12
C ILE A 34 12.01 28.25 29.07
N THR A 35 13.28 28.12 29.44
CA THR A 35 14.40 28.28 28.49
C THR A 35 14.41 27.18 27.44
N THR A 36 14.15 25.91 27.81
CA THR A 36 14.05 24.81 26.85
C THR A 36 12.87 24.97 25.89
N ASN A 37 11.71 25.42 26.37
CA ASN A 37 10.56 25.71 25.50
C ASN A 37 10.80 26.93 24.60
N LEU A 38 11.47 27.98 25.08
CA LEU A 38 11.87 29.13 24.24
C LEU A 38 12.89 28.73 23.17
N PHE A 39 13.85 27.87 23.51
CA PHE A 39 14.83 27.36 22.54
C PHE A 39 14.17 26.47 21.48
N ALA A 40 13.23 25.62 21.89
CA ALA A 40 12.42 24.83 20.97
C ALA A 40 11.58 25.74 20.07
N LEU A 41 10.90 26.75 20.63
CA LEU A 41 10.14 27.73 19.85
C LEU A 41 11.04 28.49 18.87
N TYR A 42 12.22 28.93 19.29
CA TYR A 42 13.20 29.56 18.40
C TYR A 42 13.64 28.59 17.28
N ALA A 43 13.97 27.35 17.59
CA ALA A 43 14.35 26.36 16.58
C ALA A 43 13.21 26.03 15.59
N PHE A 44 11.95 26.04 16.05
CA PHE A 44 10.78 25.78 15.20
C PHE A 44 10.29 27.01 14.42
N THR A 45 10.54 28.22 14.92
CA THR A 45 10.12 29.49 14.29
C THR A 45 11.22 30.15 13.47
N ALA A 46 12.49 29.79 13.70
CA ALA A 46 13.62 30.19 12.88
C ALA A 46 13.58 29.46 11.53
N SER A 47 12.66 29.89 10.67
CA SER A 47 12.76 29.66 9.24
C SER A 47 14.05 30.29 8.74
N PRO A 48 14.89 29.62 7.94
CA PRO A 48 16.01 30.25 7.28
C PRO A 48 15.44 31.25 6.26
N LYS A 49 15.27 32.51 6.67
CA LYS A 49 15.03 33.60 5.72
C LYS A 49 16.35 33.78 4.97
N HIS A 50 16.34 33.35 3.71
CA HIS A 50 17.31 33.79 2.70
C HIS A 50 17.50 35.30 2.84
N HIS A 51 18.61 35.72 3.44
CA HIS A 51 18.94 37.13 3.58
C HIS A 51 19.47 37.60 2.23
N GLN A 52 18.59 38.18 1.42
CA GLN A 52 18.94 39.22 0.46
C GLN A 52 19.33 40.45 1.29
N GLN A 53 20.62 40.68 1.49
CA GLN A 53 21.12 41.92 2.10
C GLN A 53 21.34 42.97 1.00
N HIS A 54 20.42 43.95 0.96
CA HIS A 54 20.75 45.29 0.53
C HIS A 54 21.46 46.00 1.69
N LEU A 55 22.76 46.24 1.55
CA LEU A 55 23.51 47.26 2.27
C LEU A 55 24.37 47.98 1.24
N LEU A 56 23.93 49.21 0.90
CA LEU A 56 24.61 50.13 0.00
C LEU A 56 25.72 50.89 0.74
N HIS A 57 26.76 51.20 -0.05
CA HIS A 57 27.79 52.24 0.15
C HIS A 57 28.94 51.99 1.14
N HIS A 58 29.91 51.16 0.71
CA HIS A 58 31.28 51.61 0.43
C HIS A 58 32.11 50.44 -0.14
N GLY A 59 32.74 50.61 -1.32
CA GLY A 59 33.79 49.71 -1.83
C GLY A 59 33.44 48.89 -3.09
N HIS A 60 33.19 49.56 -4.21
CA HIS A 60 32.85 48.96 -5.51
C HIS A 60 33.92 48.06 -6.18
N LYS A 61 35.07 47.79 -5.55
CA LYS A 61 36.12 46.90 -6.11
C LYS A 61 36.24 45.54 -5.41
N ASN A 62 35.74 45.37 -4.19
CA ASN A 62 35.86 44.11 -3.45
C ASN A 62 34.63 43.20 -3.61
N ILE A 63 33.47 43.74 -3.98
CA ILE A 63 32.23 42.96 -4.19
C ILE A 63 32.31 42.10 -5.45
N THR A 64 32.97 42.58 -6.51
CA THR A 64 33.17 41.81 -7.76
C THR A 64 34.08 40.60 -7.52
N VAL A 65 35.14 40.77 -6.74
CA VAL A 65 36.08 39.69 -6.39
C VAL A 65 35.43 38.67 -5.45
N ILE A 66 34.66 39.12 -4.45
CA ILE A 66 33.89 38.20 -3.59
C ILE A 66 32.83 37.46 -4.41
N SER A 67 32.15 38.14 -5.34
CA SER A 67 31.17 37.50 -6.23
C SER A 67 31.80 36.49 -7.19
N GLU A 68 33.03 36.75 -7.69
CA GLU A 68 33.79 35.80 -8.49
C GLU A 68 34.29 34.61 -7.67
N GLN A 69 34.79 34.83 -6.46
CA GLN A 69 35.21 33.73 -5.60
C GLN A 69 34.02 32.87 -5.14
N VAL A 70 32.88 33.49 -4.81
CA VAL A 70 31.66 32.75 -4.49
C VAL A 70 31.15 31.97 -5.70
N SER A 71 31.22 32.52 -6.91
CA SER A 71 30.82 31.79 -8.12
C SER A 71 31.75 30.62 -8.45
N LEU A 72 33.06 30.77 -8.20
CA LEU A 72 34.04 29.70 -8.31
C LEU A 72 33.79 28.60 -7.26
N ILE A 73 33.51 28.97 -6.01
CA ILE A 73 33.17 28.01 -4.94
C ILE A 73 31.87 27.26 -5.28
N LEU A 74 30.82 27.97 -5.73
CA LEU A 74 29.57 27.32 -6.14
C LEU A 74 29.77 26.38 -7.34
N ARG A 75 30.64 26.75 -8.28
CA ARG A 75 31.00 25.90 -9.42
C ARG A 75 31.78 24.66 -9.00
N GLU A 76 32.68 24.80 -8.02
CA GLU A 76 33.46 23.67 -7.49
C GLU A 76 32.57 22.73 -6.65
N ILE A 77 31.60 23.28 -5.90
CA ILE A 77 30.57 22.50 -5.19
C ILE A 77 29.70 21.73 -6.20
N ASP A 78 29.24 22.39 -7.26
CA ASP A 78 28.44 21.76 -8.33
C ASP A 78 29.25 20.65 -9.05
N LEU A 79 30.52 20.90 -9.35
CA LEU A 79 31.45 19.90 -9.91
C LEU A 79 31.65 18.71 -8.97
N SER A 80 31.86 18.98 -7.68
CA SER A 80 32.04 17.94 -6.66
C SER A 80 30.78 17.11 -6.49
N GLN A 81 29.60 17.74 -6.48
CA GLN A 81 28.30 17.04 -6.43
C GLN A 81 28.06 16.20 -7.69
N LYS A 82 28.37 16.73 -8.88
CA LYS A 82 28.29 15.96 -10.14
C LYS A 82 29.23 14.76 -10.13
N LYS A 83 30.45 14.92 -9.62
CA LYS A 83 31.42 13.83 -9.49
C LYS A 83 30.96 12.77 -8.48
N LEU A 84 30.36 13.19 -7.37
CA LEU A 84 29.74 12.30 -6.39
C LEU A 84 28.55 11.53 -6.97
N ALA A 85 27.66 12.22 -7.70
CA ALA A 85 26.54 11.59 -8.37
C ALA A 85 26.99 10.62 -9.48
N GLN A 86 28.08 10.95 -10.19
CA GLN A 86 28.68 10.06 -11.19
C GLN A 86 29.34 8.84 -10.54
N MET A 87 30.03 9.01 -9.42
CA MET A 87 30.54 7.87 -8.64
C MET A 87 29.41 7.03 -8.05
N GLU A 88 28.34 7.64 -7.51
CA GLU A 88 27.13 6.92 -7.06
C GLU A 88 26.52 6.13 -8.24
N LYS A 89 26.45 6.72 -9.44
CA LYS A 89 25.96 6.05 -10.66
C LYS A 89 26.85 4.86 -11.07
N GLU A 90 28.17 5.04 -11.03
CA GLU A 90 29.15 4.01 -11.39
C GLU A 90 29.23 2.88 -10.34
N LEU A 91 29.03 3.19 -9.05
CA LEU A 91 29.05 2.22 -7.95
C LEU A 91 27.72 1.48 -7.74
N LEU A 92 26.59 2.17 -7.86
CA LEU A 92 25.27 1.62 -7.54
C LEU A 92 24.54 1.08 -8.78
N GLY A 93 24.93 1.48 -9.99
CA GLY A 93 24.39 0.94 -11.24
C GLY A 93 22.90 1.24 -11.50
N TYR A 94 22.30 2.18 -10.77
CA TYR A 94 20.89 2.57 -10.94
C TYR A 94 20.74 3.97 -11.55
N GLU A 95 19.76 4.14 -12.44
CA GLU A 95 19.40 5.44 -13.00
C GLU A 95 18.45 6.16 -12.04
N SER A 96 18.94 7.21 -11.36
CA SER A 96 18.09 8.10 -10.59
C SER A 96 17.28 9.01 -11.52
N ILE A 97 16.04 9.36 -11.13
CA ILE A 97 15.24 10.35 -11.87
C ILE A 97 16.02 11.65 -12.01
N ASP A 98 16.36 12.00 -13.24
CA ASP A 98 17.06 13.24 -13.54
C ASP A 98 16.14 14.45 -13.34
N LEU A 99 16.32 15.13 -12.20
CA LEU A 99 15.55 16.30 -11.80
C LEU A 99 15.89 17.56 -12.64
N SER A 100 16.97 17.52 -13.43
CA SER A 100 17.37 18.61 -14.32
C SER A 100 16.57 18.64 -15.63
N ARG A 101 15.87 17.55 -15.96
CA ARG A 101 15.03 17.48 -17.16
C ARG A 101 14.02 18.62 -17.20
N PRO A 102 13.82 19.25 -18.37
CA PRO A 102 12.72 20.21 -18.55
C PRO A 102 11.39 19.48 -18.32
N ASN A 103 10.37 20.19 -17.80
CA ASN A 103 9.01 19.67 -17.54
C ASN A 103 8.82 18.69 -16.37
N ILE A 104 9.79 18.58 -15.46
CA ILE A 104 9.58 17.89 -14.17
C ILE A 104 8.77 18.78 -13.22
N ALA A 105 7.65 18.26 -12.70
CA ALA A 105 6.77 18.95 -11.76
C ALA A 105 7.52 19.40 -10.49
N SER A 106 7.23 20.61 -10.01
CA SER A 106 7.87 21.18 -8.82
C SER A 106 7.68 20.31 -7.58
N GLU A 107 6.48 19.75 -7.38
CA GLU A 107 6.20 18.86 -6.26
C GLU A 107 6.99 17.55 -6.34
N LEU A 108 7.29 17.06 -7.54
CA LEU A 108 8.14 15.88 -7.71
C LEU A 108 9.59 16.19 -7.31
N LYS A 109 10.12 17.35 -7.70
CA LYS A 109 11.45 17.80 -7.29
C LYS A 109 11.56 17.92 -5.77
N LEU A 110 10.56 18.54 -5.14
CA LEU A 110 10.50 18.70 -3.69
C LEU A 110 10.38 17.36 -2.97
N PHE A 111 9.53 16.45 -3.47
CA PHE A 111 9.38 15.12 -2.89
C PHE A 111 10.68 14.31 -2.96
N LEU A 112 11.38 14.37 -4.10
CA LEU A 112 12.61 13.62 -4.33
C LEU A 112 13.86 14.26 -3.68
N GLN A 113 13.73 15.45 -3.09
CA GLN A 113 14.83 16.11 -2.40
C GLN A 113 15.23 15.32 -1.14
N ARG A 114 16.53 15.04 -1.00
CA ARG A 114 17.08 14.44 0.23
C ARG A 114 17.02 15.48 1.35
N HIS A 115 16.49 15.09 2.50
CA HIS A 115 16.36 15.98 3.67
C HIS A 115 17.30 15.49 4.76
N GLN A 116 18.26 16.31 5.18
CA GLN A 116 19.12 15.98 6.33
C GLN A 116 18.26 15.80 7.59
N LEU A 117 18.64 14.86 8.44
CA LEU A 117 17.97 14.69 9.73
C LEU A 117 18.21 15.94 10.59
N PRO A 118 17.16 16.48 11.26
CA PRO A 118 17.28 17.71 12.05
C PRO A 118 18.35 17.65 13.15
N LEU A 119 18.64 16.45 13.66
CA LEU A 119 19.57 16.21 14.75
C LEU A 119 20.88 15.53 14.30
N GLY A 120 21.14 15.49 12.99
CA GLY A 120 22.28 14.76 12.43
C GLY A 120 22.09 13.24 12.43
N LYS A 121 23.21 12.50 12.46
CA LYS A 121 23.22 11.04 12.31
C LYS A 121 22.44 10.34 13.43
N ASP A 122 21.46 9.51 13.06
CA ASP A 122 20.76 8.65 13.99
C ASP A 122 21.71 7.57 14.53
N SER A 123 21.85 7.48 15.85
CA SER A 123 22.81 6.57 16.50
C SER A 123 22.44 5.09 16.37
N ARG A 124 21.16 4.78 16.17
CA ARG A 124 20.66 3.39 16.08
C ARG A 124 20.73 2.83 14.66
N THR A 125 20.37 3.64 13.68
CA THR A 125 20.27 3.24 12.26
C THR A 125 21.45 3.71 11.43
N GLY A 126 22.22 4.69 11.93
CA GLY A 126 23.33 5.31 11.21
C GLY A 126 22.90 6.24 10.08
N ILE A 127 21.59 6.43 9.88
CA ILE A 127 21.04 7.26 8.81
C ILE A 127 21.32 8.74 9.11
N THR A 128 21.71 9.50 8.10
CA THR A 128 21.94 10.95 8.18
C THR A 128 20.88 11.76 7.46
N GLU A 129 20.15 11.14 6.52
CA GLU A 129 19.20 11.81 5.64
C GLU A 129 17.92 10.99 5.51
N MET A 130 16.78 11.67 5.44
CA MET A 130 15.53 11.06 4.98
C MET A 130 15.55 10.98 3.46
N VAL A 131 15.47 9.75 2.94
CA VAL A 131 15.40 9.47 1.50
C VAL A 131 13.95 9.19 1.11
N PRO A 132 13.41 9.87 0.09
CA PRO A 132 12.08 9.58 -0.42
C PRO A 132 12.05 8.24 -1.15
N SER A 133 10.99 7.46 -0.92
CA SER A 133 10.76 6.19 -1.61
C SER A 133 9.95 6.43 -2.89
N VAL A 134 10.57 6.19 -4.04
CA VAL A 134 9.90 6.09 -5.34
C VAL A 134 10.43 4.83 -6.02
N GLY A 135 9.55 4.02 -6.60
CA GLY A 135 9.96 2.80 -7.29
C GLY A 135 10.98 3.11 -8.40
N HIS A 136 12.05 2.32 -8.52
CA HIS A 136 13.09 2.55 -9.53
C HIS A 136 12.50 2.60 -10.96
N SER A 137 11.52 1.74 -11.27
CA SER A 137 10.84 1.71 -12.57
C SER A 137 10.05 2.98 -12.90
N CYS A 138 9.82 3.86 -11.92
CA CYS A 138 9.21 5.17 -12.17
C CYS A 138 10.06 6.06 -13.08
N GLU A 139 11.37 5.86 -13.12
CA GLU A 139 12.29 6.65 -13.94
C GLU A 139 12.00 6.47 -15.45
N LYS A 140 11.64 5.25 -15.86
CA LYS A 140 11.13 4.92 -17.21
C LYS A 140 9.75 5.53 -17.52
N SER A 141 9.06 6.05 -16.52
CA SER A 141 7.75 6.68 -16.62
C SER A 141 7.77 8.11 -16.08
N ALA A 142 8.92 8.79 -16.16
CA ALA A 142 9.12 10.12 -15.59
C ALA A 142 8.06 11.15 -16.03
N ASP A 143 7.62 11.11 -17.29
CA ASP A 143 6.59 12.03 -17.79
C ASP A 143 5.22 11.78 -17.14
N LEU A 144 4.83 10.51 -17.01
CA LEU A 144 3.59 10.13 -16.31
C LEU A 144 3.68 10.45 -14.82
N LEU A 145 4.86 10.28 -14.21
CA LEU A 145 5.09 10.63 -12.82
C LEU A 145 5.04 12.15 -12.61
N SER A 146 5.60 12.92 -13.54
CA SER A 146 5.53 14.37 -13.55
C SER A 146 4.09 14.85 -13.70
N GLN A 147 3.33 14.25 -14.62
CA GLN A 147 1.89 14.49 -14.75
C GLN A 147 1.15 14.18 -13.44
N PHE A 148 1.42 13.03 -12.82
CA PHE A 148 0.85 12.66 -11.52
C PHE A 148 1.26 13.65 -10.41
N MET A 149 2.41 14.30 -10.50
CA MET A 149 2.83 15.29 -9.50
C MET A 149 2.49 16.73 -9.86
N SER A 150 1.73 16.94 -10.94
CA SER A 150 1.24 18.26 -11.35
C SER A 150 -0.12 18.54 -10.73
N TYR A 151 -0.12 19.22 -9.59
CA TYR A 151 -1.33 19.60 -8.87
C TYR A 151 -1.15 20.91 -8.10
N LYS A 152 -2.27 21.52 -7.68
CA LYS A 152 -2.25 22.69 -6.80
C LYS A 152 -2.12 22.24 -5.34
N VAL A 153 -1.07 22.69 -4.66
CA VAL A 153 -0.88 22.46 -3.22
C VAL A 153 -2.05 23.08 -2.44
N PHE A 154 -2.59 22.34 -1.47
CA PHE A 154 -3.81 22.71 -0.72
C PHE A 154 -5.03 22.98 -1.61
N GLY A 155 -5.03 22.50 -2.86
CA GLY A 155 -6.19 22.49 -3.74
C GLY A 155 -6.80 21.10 -3.86
N PRO A 156 -7.90 20.94 -4.62
CA PRO A 156 -8.41 19.63 -4.97
C PRO A 156 -7.39 18.87 -5.84
N CYS A 157 -7.21 17.59 -5.57
CA CYS A 157 -6.41 16.73 -6.45
C CYS A 157 -7.08 16.60 -7.82
N PRO A 158 -6.30 16.54 -8.92
CA PRO A 158 -6.83 16.18 -10.22
C PRO A 158 -7.54 14.82 -10.18
N ASP A 159 -8.55 14.64 -11.03
CA ASP A 159 -9.27 13.37 -11.16
C ASP A 159 -8.51 12.45 -12.13
N ASP A 160 -7.34 12.01 -11.70
CA ASP A 160 -6.35 11.29 -12.50
C ASP A 160 -5.94 9.95 -11.88
N TRP A 161 -6.86 9.30 -11.18
CA TRP A 161 -6.66 7.97 -10.60
C TRP A 161 -6.17 6.94 -11.63
N SER A 162 -6.55 7.09 -12.90
CA SER A 162 -6.11 6.24 -14.00
C SER A 162 -4.62 6.42 -14.33
N VAL A 163 -4.05 7.62 -14.11
CA VAL A 163 -2.60 7.87 -14.21
C VAL A 163 -1.89 7.15 -13.07
N ALA A 164 -2.42 7.23 -11.85
CA ALA A 164 -1.88 6.51 -10.69
C ALA A 164 -1.85 4.99 -10.94
N GLN A 165 -2.96 4.43 -11.44
CA GLN A 165 -3.03 3.00 -11.78
C GLN A 165 -2.03 2.62 -12.87
N LYS A 166 -1.88 3.43 -13.92
CA LYS A 166 -0.89 3.20 -14.99
C LYS A 166 0.53 3.19 -14.45
N LEU A 167 0.86 4.07 -13.51
CA LEU A 167 2.17 4.08 -12.87
C LEU A 167 2.39 2.79 -12.06
N ILE A 168 1.43 2.39 -11.23
CA ILE A 168 1.48 1.14 -10.46
C ILE A 168 1.68 -0.08 -11.38
N LEU A 169 0.90 -0.18 -12.46
CA LEU A 169 1.03 -1.26 -13.45
C LEU A 169 2.35 -1.24 -14.23
N LYS A 170 3.07 -0.11 -14.24
CA LYS A 170 4.42 0.02 -14.80
C LYS A 170 5.53 -0.23 -13.76
N GLY A 171 5.18 -0.70 -12.57
CA GLY A 171 6.13 -0.97 -11.49
C GLY A 171 6.54 0.26 -10.70
N CYS A 172 5.83 1.38 -10.85
CA CYS A 172 6.10 2.63 -10.15
C CYS A 172 5.36 2.65 -8.81
N GLU A 173 5.82 1.82 -7.86
CA GLU A 173 5.26 1.72 -6.51
C GLU A 173 6.41 1.70 -5.47
N PRO A 174 6.29 2.36 -4.31
CA PRO A 174 5.20 3.25 -3.91
C PRO A 174 5.17 4.55 -4.73
N LEU A 175 3.96 5.09 -4.93
CA LEU A 175 3.77 6.40 -5.54
C LEU A 175 4.12 7.53 -4.56
N PRO A 176 4.63 8.68 -5.03
CA PRO A 176 4.85 9.84 -4.18
C PRO A 176 3.56 10.32 -3.52
N ARG A 177 3.69 10.80 -2.27
CA ARG A 177 2.56 11.42 -1.55
C ARG A 177 2.24 12.79 -2.17
N ARG A 178 0.96 13.09 -2.32
CA ARG A 178 0.48 14.40 -2.81
C ARG A 178 0.04 15.31 -1.67
N ARG A 179 0.24 16.62 -1.83
CA ARG A 179 -0.22 17.68 -0.91
C ARG A 179 -1.49 18.38 -1.41
N CYS A 180 -2.43 17.60 -1.95
CA CYS A 180 -3.75 18.06 -2.40
C CYS A 180 -4.86 17.30 -1.67
N PHE A 181 -6.08 17.84 -1.69
CA PHE A 181 -7.25 17.22 -1.09
C PHE A 181 -7.86 16.20 -2.04
N ALA A 182 -7.93 14.93 -1.62
CA ALA A 182 -8.56 13.88 -2.38
C ALA A 182 -10.02 14.21 -2.68
N LYS A 183 -10.51 13.73 -3.83
CA LYS A 183 -11.91 13.92 -4.25
C LYS A 183 -12.85 13.28 -3.22
N THR A 184 -13.82 14.05 -2.74
CA THR A 184 -14.84 13.55 -1.82
C THR A 184 -15.86 12.71 -2.57
N VAL A 185 -16.12 11.49 -2.09
CA VAL A 185 -17.22 10.64 -2.55
C VAL A 185 -18.31 10.62 -1.48
N SER A 186 -19.57 10.66 -1.90
CA SER A 186 -20.71 10.74 -0.98
C SER A 186 -20.88 9.44 -0.19
N LYS A 187 -21.06 9.55 1.13
CA LYS A 187 -21.42 8.42 2.02
C LYS A 187 -22.93 8.19 2.15
N VAL A 188 -23.74 8.92 1.38
CA VAL A 188 -25.21 8.85 1.49
C VAL A 188 -25.72 7.52 0.93
N GLY A 189 -26.59 6.85 1.68
CA GLY A 189 -27.24 5.61 1.27
C GLY A 189 -26.41 4.34 1.52
N LEU A 190 -25.37 4.42 2.33
CA LEU A 190 -24.66 3.24 2.84
C LEU A 190 -25.46 2.56 3.95
N TYR A 191 -25.46 1.24 3.96
CA TYR A 191 -26.07 0.44 5.02
C TYR A 191 -25.05 0.19 6.14
N PRO A 192 -25.48 -0.01 7.40
CA PRO A 192 -24.58 -0.42 8.47
C PRO A 192 -24.07 -1.84 8.23
N PHE A 193 -22.89 -2.15 8.80
CA PHE A 193 -22.39 -3.52 8.85
C PHE A 193 -23.16 -4.31 9.93
N PRO A 194 -23.57 -5.58 9.70
CA PRO A 194 -23.27 -6.43 8.55
C PRO A 194 -24.29 -6.35 7.40
N ASP A 195 -25.37 -5.57 7.51
CA ASP A 195 -26.41 -5.47 6.46
C ASP A 195 -25.82 -5.03 5.10
N SER A 196 -24.78 -4.20 5.12
CA SER A 196 -24.05 -3.72 3.94
C SER A 196 -23.42 -4.81 3.07
N LEU A 197 -23.24 -6.03 3.59
CA LEU A 197 -22.55 -7.11 2.87
C LEU A 197 -23.30 -7.55 1.61
N TRP A 198 -24.63 -7.57 1.66
CA TRP A 198 -25.50 -8.13 0.62
C TRP A 198 -26.62 -7.18 0.17
N LYS A 199 -26.57 -5.91 0.58
CA LYS A 199 -27.50 -4.86 0.11
C LYS A 199 -26.95 -4.13 -1.11
N PRO A 200 -27.82 -3.61 -2.00
CA PRO A 200 -27.38 -2.85 -3.18
C PRO A 200 -26.53 -1.63 -2.78
N VAL A 201 -25.45 -1.40 -3.52
CA VAL A 201 -24.59 -0.22 -3.36
C VAL A 201 -25.10 0.89 -4.28
N GLY A 202 -25.28 2.10 -3.74
CA GLY A 202 -25.81 3.22 -4.51
C GLY A 202 -24.79 3.82 -5.48
N ASN A 203 -25.22 4.21 -6.68
CA ASN A 203 -24.36 4.80 -7.72
C ASN A 203 -23.58 6.05 -7.27
N LYS A 204 -24.01 6.76 -6.21
CA LYS A 204 -23.33 7.97 -5.72
C LYS A 204 -22.15 7.69 -4.77
N THR A 205 -21.94 6.42 -4.42
CA THR A 205 -20.94 5.98 -3.42
C THR A 205 -19.57 5.66 -4.03
N VAL A 206 -19.43 5.76 -5.36
CA VAL A 206 -18.20 5.46 -6.10
C VAL A 206 -17.86 6.59 -7.09
N ASN A 207 -16.60 6.65 -7.54
CA ASN A 207 -16.18 7.58 -8.58
C ASN A 207 -16.28 6.93 -9.97
N TRP A 208 -17.15 7.46 -10.84
CA TRP A 208 -17.32 6.97 -12.22
C TRP A 208 -16.38 7.63 -13.24
N SER A 209 -15.50 8.52 -12.80
CA SER A 209 -14.59 9.22 -13.70
C SER A 209 -13.62 8.26 -14.37
N GLY A 210 -13.32 8.48 -15.65
CA GLY A 210 -12.44 7.59 -16.42
C GLY A 210 -12.97 6.18 -16.73
N LEU A 211 -14.13 5.80 -16.18
CA LEU A 211 -14.77 4.51 -16.46
C LEU A 211 -15.75 4.60 -17.63
N ASN A 212 -15.85 3.53 -18.41
CA ASN A 212 -16.79 3.44 -19.53
C ASN A 212 -18.25 3.38 -19.07
N CYS A 213 -18.53 2.68 -17.97
CA CYS A 213 -19.86 2.66 -17.35
C CYS A 213 -20.01 3.80 -16.34
N LYS A 214 -21.24 4.30 -16.16
CA LYS A 214 -21.59 5.39 -15.24
C LYS A 214 -22.56 4.99 -14.12
N ASN A 215 -22.93 3.72 -14.08
CA ASN A 215 -23.80 3.14 -13.08
C ASN A 215 -23.58 1.62 -12.98
N PHE A 216 -24.08 1.00 -11.91
CA PHE A 216 -23.95 -0.44 -11.70
C PHE A 216 -24.81 -1.25 -12.67
N GLU A 217 -25.92 -0.71 -13.18
CA GLU A 217 -26.73 -1.39 -14.20
C GLU A 217 -25.92 -1.66 -15.48
N CYS A 218 -25.14 -0.67 -15.95
CA CYS A 218 -24.21 -0.83 -17.07
C CYS A 218 -23.12 -1.87 -16.79
N LEU A 219 -22.54 -1.86 -15.58
CA LEU A 219 -21.49 -2.82 -15.21
C LEU A 219 -22.03 -4.25 -15.17
N ASN A 220 -23.25 -4.44 -14.66
CA ASN A 220 -23.88 -5.76 -14.60
C ASN A 220 -24.18 -6.35 -15.98
N ALA A 221 -24.41 -5.51 -16.99
CA ALA A 221 -24.58 -5.93 -18.37
C ALA A 221 -23.24 -6.31 -19.06
N LYS A 222 -22.09 -5.96 -18.48
CA LYS A 222 -20.77 -6.24 -19.05
C LYS A 222 -20.13 -7.47 -18.43
N LYS A 223 -19.32 -8.15 -19.25
CA LYS A 223 -18.39 -9.20 -18.80
C LYS A 223 -17.02 -8.56 -18.57
N LEU A 224 -16.73 -8.15 -17.34
CA LEU A 224 -15.48 -7.45 -17.01
C LEU A 224 -14.30 -8.40 -16.88
N SER A 225 -14.53 -9.53 -16.21
CA SER A 225 -13.54 -10.58 -16.03
C SER A 225 -14.25 -11.92 -15.86
N ARG A 226 -13.49 -13.03 -15.86
CA ARG A 226 -14.00 -14.38 -15.62
C ARG A 226 -14.68 -14.50 -14.25
N GLU A 227 -14.25 -13.70 -13.29
CA GLU A 227 -14.74 -13.69 -11.91
C GLU A 227 -15.82 -12.65 -11.65
N CYS A 228 -16.02 -11.72 -12.59
CA CYS A 228 -17.02 -10.67 -12.47
C CYS A 228 -17.93 -10.61 -13.70
N ILE A 229 -18.94 -11.49 -13.69
CA ILE A 229 -20.08 -11.46 -14.61
C ILE A 229 -21.30 -11.11 -13.77
N GLY A 230 -21.76 -9.85 -13.85
CA GLY A 230 -22.85 -9.37 -12.98
C GLY A 230 -22.48 -9.26 -11.50
N CYS A 231 -21.19 -9.12 -11.17
CA CYS A 231 -20.73 -9.21 -9.77
C CYS A 231 -21.09 -8.01 -8.87
N PHE A 232 -21.73 -6.98 -9.43
CA PHE A 232 -22.25 -5.84 -8.67
C PHE A 232 -23.73 -6.01 -8.30
N ASP A 233 -24.44 -6.99 -8.88
CA ASP A 233 -25.79 -7.36 -8.45
C ASP A 233 -25.72 -8.31 -7.24
N LEU A 234 -25.76 -7.73 -6.06
CA LEU A 234 -25.68 -8.48 -4.79
C LEU A 234 -27.00 -9.16 -4.41
N VAL A 235 -28.13 -8.79 -5.03
CA VAL A 235 -29.47 -9.23 -4.61
C VAL A 235 -30.04 -10.27 -5.56
N ASN A 236 -30.10 -9.95 -6.85
CA ASN A 236 -30.67 -10.85 -7.86
C ASN A 236 -29.58 -11.66 -8.58
N GLY A 237 -28.31 -11.27 -8.41
CA GLY A 237 -27.17 -11.96 -8.98
C GLY A 237 -26.75 -13.21 -8.21
N ASN A 238 -25.75 -13.91 -8.75
CA ASN A 238 -25.25 -15.16 -8.19
C ASN A 238 -24.19 -14.97 -7.08
N GLU A 239 -23.72 -13.74 -6.86
CA GLU A 239 -22.67 -13.45 -5.87
C GLU A 239 -23.10 -13.85 -4.45
N ASN A 240 -24.37 -13.65 -4.12
CA ASN A 240 -24.94 -14.05 -2.83
C ASN A 240 -25.22 -15.55 -2.67
N GLN A 241 -24.81 -16.39 -3.63
CA GLN A 241 -24.78 -17.85 -3.49
C GLN A 241 -23.36 -18.40 -3.59
N ARG A 242 -22.39 -17.57 -3.99
CA ARG A 242 -20.99 -17.95 -4.11
C ARG A 242 -20.45 -18.39 -2.74
N PHE A 243 -19.68 -19.49 -2.75
CA PHE A 243 -19.07 -20.13 -1.60
C PHE A 243 -20.00 -20.74 -0.53
N ILE A 244 -21.32 -20.68 -0.73
CA ILE A 244 -22.30 -21.36 0.15
C ILE A 244 -23.12 -22.43 -0.59
N LYS A 245 -23.16 -22.37 -1.92
CA LYS A 245 -23.80 -23.36 -2.76
C LYS A 245 -22.84 -23.84 -3.83
N ALA A 246 -22.50 -25.12 -3.81
CA ALA A 246 -21.65 -25.74 -4.81
C ALA A 246 -22.44 -25.94 -6.11
N LYS A 247 -21.88 -25.49 -7.24
CA LYS A 247 -22.45 -25.76 -8.58
C LYS A 247 -21.70 -26.87 -9.30
N SER A 248 -20.44 -27.06 -8.91
CA SER A 248 -19.53 -28.07 -9.43
C SER A 248 -18.69 -28.63 -8.29
N LYS A 249 -18.00 -29.74 -8.56
CA LYS A 249 -17.03 -30.35 -7.62
C LYS A 249 -15.85 -29.44 -7.25
N ASN A 250 -15.61 -28.39 -8.04
CA ASN A 250 -14.54 -27.41 -7.84
C ASN A 250 -14.96 -26.27 -6.90
N ASP A 251 -16.25 -26.10 -6.63
CA ASP A 251 -16.76 -25.02 -5.79
C ASP A 251 -16.75 -25.45 -4.32
N PHE A 252 -15.65 -25.14 -3.62
CA PHE A 252 -15.54 -25.41 -2.19
C PHE A 252 -16.36 -24.41 -1.37
N LEU A 253 -17.01 -24.90 -0.32
CA LEU A 253 -17.84 -24.08 0.55
C LEU A 253 -16.99 -23.46 1.65
N VAL A 254 -17.34 -22.26 2.10
CA VAL A 254 -16.60 -21.57 3.17
C VAL A 254 -16.55 -22.41 4.44
N ASP A 255 -17.68 -22.99 4.85
CA ASP A 255 -17.76 -23.79 6.07
C ASP A 255 -16.82 -25.00 6.01
N ASP A 256 -16.85 -25.75 4.90
CA ASP A 256 -15.91 -26.87 4.67
C ASP A 256 -14.44 -26.44 4.81
N VAL A 257 -14.08 -25.28 4.26
CA VAL A 257 -12.68 -24.79 4.28
C VAL A 257 -12.29 -24.32 5.66
N LEU A 258 -13.19 -23.65 6.39
CA LEU A 258 -12.93 -23.22 7.76
C LEU A 258 -12.79 -24.40 8.73
N ASP A 259 -13.56 -25.46 8.53
CA ASP A 259 -13.47 -26.70 9.32
C ASP A 259 -12.10 -27.37 9.15
N LEU A 260 -11.55 -27.36 7.92
CA LEU A 260 -10.18 -27.84 7.66
C LEU A 260 -9.11 -27.03 8.40
N GLY A 261 -9.41 -25.78 8.77
CA GLY A 261 -8.53 -24.89 9.54
C GLY A 261 -8.57 -25.11 11.05
N GLY A 262 -9.41 -26.03 11.55
CA GLY A 262 -9.48 -26.37 12.98
C GLY A 262 -9.90 -25.21 13.88
N GLY A 263 -10.69 -24.26 13.36
CA GLY A 263 -11.22 -23.11 14.11
C GLY A 263 -10.23 -21.97 14.37
N GLY A 264 -9.02 -22.00 13.80
CA GLY A 264 -7.98 -20.99 14.02
C GLY A 264 -7.98 -19.80 13.06
N ILE A 265 -8.85 -19.79 12.04
CA ILE A 265 -8.84 -18.79 10.97
C ILE A 265 -9.55 -17.52 11.42
N ARG A 266 -8.83 -16.40 11.48
CA ARG A 266 -9.38 -15.10 11.92
C ARG A 266 -9.09 -13.98 10.93
N ILE A 267 -7.95 -14.05 10.26
CA ILE A 267 -7.52 -13.06 9.29
C ILE A 267 -7.13 -13.72 7.97
N GLY A 268 -7.64 -13.18 6.87
CA GLY A 268 -7.38 -13.67 5.53
C GLY A 268 -6.92 -12.60 4.54
N PHE A 269 -6.31 -13.06 3.46
CA PHE A 269 -5.93 -12.24 2.32
C PHE A 269 -6.54 -12.83 1.05
N ASP A 270 -7.17 -11.99 0.23
CA ASP A 270 -7.91 -12.40 -0.95
C ASP A 270 -7.29 -11.78 -2.21
N ILE A 271 -6.74 -12.64 -3.07
CA ILE A 271 -6.07 -12.31 -4.32
C ILE A 271 -7.04 -12.60 -5.47
N GLY A 272 -7.51 -11.54 -6.14
CA GLY A 272 -8.53 -11.69 -7.19
C GLY A 272 -9.96 -11.70 -6.65
N GLY A 273 -10.23 -10.99 -5.55
CA GLY A 273 -11.55 -11.00 -4.89
C GLY A 273 -12.71 -10.39 -5.68
N GLY A 274 -12.47 -9.82 -6.87
CA GLY A 274 -13.49 -9.16 -7.69
C GLY A 274 -14.22 -8.06 -6.93
N SER A 275 -15.53 -8.20 -6.75
CA SER A 275 -16.36 -7.26 -5.98
C SER A 275 -16.31 -7.45 -4.46
N GLY A 276 -15.48 -8.37 -3.95
CA GLY A 276 -15.28 -8.62 -2.52
C GLY A 276 -16.24 -9.66 -1.92
N SER A 277 -16.86 -10.51 -2.74
CA SER A 277 -17.84 -11.49 -2.27
C SER A 277 -17.25 -12.57 -1.36
N PHE A 278 -15.99 -12.96 -1.59
CA PHE A 278 -15.28 -13.86 -0.67
C PHE A 278 -15.10 -13.20 0.70
N ALA A 279 -14.59 -11.96 0.74
CA ALA A 279 -14.45 -11.19 1.97
C ALA A 279 -15.78 -11.01 2.71
N ALA A 280 -16.89 -10.78 1.99
CA ALA A 280 -18.22 -10.72 2.58
C ALA A 280 -18.64 -12.04 3.26
N ARG A 281 -18.35 -13.18 2.63
CA ARG A 281 -18.65 -14.50 3.21
C ARG A 281 -17.85 -14.84 4.44
N MET A 282 -16.61 -14.39 4.45
CA MET A 282 -15.74 -14.53 5.61
C MET A 282 -16.19 -13.60 6.75
N ALA A 283 -16.63 -12.39 6.42
CA ALA A 283 -17.21 -11.47 7.38
C ALA A 283 -18.49 -12.03 8.05
N ASP A 284 -19.37 -12.73 7.31
CA ASP A 284 -20.53 -13.46 7.88
C ASP A 284 -20.12 -14.48 8.97
N ARG A 285 -18.86 -14.91 8.99
CA ARG A 285 -18.27 -15.88 9.93
C ARG A 285 -17.22 -15.26 10.85
N ASN A 286 -17.23 -13.93 11.00
CA ASN A 286 -16.28 -13.17 11.82
C ASN A 286 -14.81 -13.31 11.41
N VAL A 287 -14.54 -13.61 10.14
CA VAL A 287 -13.18 -13.64 9.58
C VAL A 287 -12.94 -12.35 8.80
N THR A 288 -11.91 -11.60 9.20
CA THR A 288 -11.53 -10.34 8.53
C THR A 288 -10.67 -10.65 7.32
N VAL A 289 -11.06 -10.16 6.15
CA VAL A 289 -10.30 -10.37 4.91
C VAL A 289 -9.88 -9.04 4.32
N ILE A 290 -8.61 -8.96 3.94
CA ILE A 290 -8.09 -7.88 3.10
C ILE A 290 -8.13 -8.36 1.65
N THR A 291 -8.79 -7.61 0.76
CA THR A 291 -8.93 -7.97 -0.65
C THR A 291 -8.02 -7.12 -1.52
N SER A 292 -7.06 -7.75 -2.20
CA SER A 292 -6.24 -7.08 -3.22
C SER A 292 -7.10 -6.72 -4.43
N THR A 293 -7.04 -5.48 -4.88
CA THR A 293 -7.86 -4.99 -6.00
C THR A 293 -7.21 -3.83 -6.75
N LEU A 294 -7.65 -3.63 -7.99
CA LEU A 294 -7.37 -2.47 -8.83
C LEU A 294 -8.70 -2.07 -9.50
N ASN A 295 -8.81 -0.80 -9.91
CA ASN A 295 -10.02 -0.29 -10.57
C ASN A 295 -9.92 -0.50 -12.09
N VAL A 296 -9.84 -1.75 -12.52
CA VAL A 296 -9.80 -2.12 -13.95
C VAL A 296 -11.24 -2.18 -14.49
N ASP A 297 -11.60 -1.20 -15.32
CA ASP A 297 -12.93 -1.05 -15.96
C ASP A 297 -14.15 -0.92 -15.02
N ALA A 298 -13.95 -1.01 -13.70
CA ALA A 298 -14.97 -0.81 -12.68
C ALA A 298 -14.36 -0.27 -11.37
N PRO A 299 -15.16 0.38 -10.50
CA PRO A 299 -14.69 0.96 -9.25
C PRO A 299 -14.69 -0.09 -8.13
N PHE A 300 -13.91 -1.16 -8.29
CA PHE A 300 -13.89 -2.30 -7.37
C PHE A 300 -13.52 -1.88 -5.94
N SER A 301 -12.53 -1.01 -5.78
CA SER A 301 -12.04 -0.58 -4.47
C SER A 301 -13.12 0.14 -3.68
N GLU A 302 -13.76 1.13 -4.29
CA GLU A 302 -14.84 1.89 -3.66
C GLU A 302 -16.08 1.01 -3.43
N PHE A 303 -16.38 0.07 -4.33
CA PHE A 303 -17.49 -0.86 -4.15
C PHE A 303 -17.28 -1.80 -2.95
N ILE A 304 -16.07 -2.37 -2.81
CA ILE A 304 -15.71 -3.21 -1.66
C ILE A 304 -15.79 -2.38 -0.37
N ALA A 305 -15.23 -1.17 -0.36
CA ALA A 305 -15.30 -0.27 0.80
C ALA A 305 -16.74 0.12 1.18
N ALA A 306 -17.61 0.37 0.19
CA ALA A 306 -19.02 0.70 0.41
C ALA A 306 -19.82 -0.43 1.10
N ARG A 307 -19.36 -1.67 0.97
CA ARG A 307 -19.91 -2.84 1.67
C ARG A 307 -19.39 -3.00 3.11
N GLY A 308 -18.47 -2.14 3.54
CA GLY A 308 -17.80 -2.24 4.85
C GLY A 308 -16.63 -3.24 4.87
N LEU A 309 -16.10 -3.62 3.69
CA LEU A 309 -14.98 -4.54 3.53
C LEU A 309 -13.67 -3.80 3.29
N LEU A 310 -12.53 -4.50 3.37
CA LEU A 310 -11.19 -3.91 3.31
C LEU A 310 -10.52 -4.13 1.94
N PRO A 311 -10.60 -3.17 1.00
CA PRO A 311 -9.82 -3.21 -0.22
C PRO A 311 -8.38 -2.76 0.03
N LEU A 312 -7.42 -3.45 -0.60
CA LEU A 312 -6.04 -3.02 -0.73
C LEU A 312 -5.75 -2.75 -2.21
N TYR A 313 -5.51 -1.48 -2.53
CA TYR A 313 -5.20 -1.06 -3.89
C TYR A 313 -3.75 -1.39 -4.24
N LEU A 314 -3.52 -2.52 -4.91
CA LEU A 314 -2.19 -3.11 -5.09
C LEU A 314 -2.08 -3.92 -6.39
N SER A 315 -0.93 -3.86 -7.04
CA SER A 315 -0.56 -4.77 -8.14
C SER A 315 0.13 -6.04 -7.61
N LEU A 316 -0.15 -7.18 -8.23
CA LEU A 316 0.49 -8.46 -7.90
C LEU A 316 1.94 -8.59 -8.43
N ASP A 317 2.43 -7.61 -9.18
CA ASP A 317 3.83 -7.55 -9.64
C ASP A 317 4.79 -7.03 -8.55
N HIS A 318 4.28 -6.64 -7.38
CA HIS A 318 5.06 -6.17 -6.24
C HIS A 318 4.96 -7.10 -5.04
N LYS A 319 6.00 -7.06 -4.20
CA LYS A 319 5.98 -7.73 -2.89
C LYS A 319 4.83 -7.18 -2.06
N PHE A 320 4.03 -8.06 -1.48
CA PHE A 320 2.92 -7.70 -0.62
C PHE A 320 3.40 -6.86 0.58
N PRO A 321 2.70 -5.74 0.89
CA PRO A 321 3.07 -4.80 1.95
C PRO A 321 2.71 -5.32 3.35
N PHE A 322 2.84 -6.63 3.55
CA PHE A 322 2.60 -7.30 4.82
C PHE A 322 3.89 -7.89 5.35
N TYR A 323 4.01 -7.97 6.67
CA TYR A 323 5.09 -8.70 7.32
C TYR A 323 4.95 -10.21 7.09
N ASP A 324 5.96 -10.98 7.47
CA ASP A 324 5.96 -12.43 7.32
C ASP A 324 4.98 -13.07 8.31
N ASN A 325 4.30 -14.15 7.91
CA ASN A 325 3.38 -14.93 8.75
C ASN A 325 2.24 -14.10 9.39
N VAL A 326 1.52 -13.33 8.57
CA VAL A 326 0.40 -12.47 8.99
C VAL A 326 -0.93 -13.20 8.90
N PHE A 327 -1.17 -13.97 7.82
CA PHE A 327 -2.50 -14.48 7.50
C PHE A 327 -2.70 -15.93 7.93
N ASP A 328 -3.91 -16.26 8.39
CA ASP A 328 -4.33 -17.63 8.69
C ASP A 328 -4.87 -18.35 7.44
N LEU A 329 -5.40 -17.57 6.49
CA LEU A 329 -5.93 -18.04 5.21
C LEU A 329 -5.54 -17.10 4.08
N ILE A 330 -5.07 -17.63 2.95
CA ILE A 330 -4.96 -16.88 1.71
C ILE A 330 -5.90 -17.53 0.70
N HIS A 331 -6.81 -16.75 0.15
CA HIS A 331 -7.65 -17.15 -0.97
C HIS A 331 -7.05 -16.54 -2.24
N ALA A 332 -6.90 -17.36 -3.28
CA ALA A 332 -6.49 -16.89 -4.58
C ALA A 332 -7.33 -17.58 -5.65
N SER A 333 -7.91 -16.78 -6.53
CA SER A 333 -8.68 -17.27 -7.65
C SER A 333 -7.85 -17.18 -8.95
N SER A 334 -8.47 -16.90 -10.10
CA SER A 334 -7.77 -16.72 -11.38
C SER A 334 -6.78 -15.55 -11.42
N GLY A 335 -6.73 -14.71 -10.37
CA GLY A 335 -5.75 -13.64 -10.21
C GLY A 335 -4.28 -14.09 -10.17
N LEU A 336 -3.99 -15.39 -10.01
CA LEU A 336 -2.63 -15.93 -10.09
C LEU A 336 -2.06 -16.04 -11.52
N ASP A 337 -2.85 -15.78 -12.58
CA ASP A 337 -2.31 -15.76 -13.95
C ASP A 337 -1.55 -14.45 -14.23
N VAL A 338 -0.35 -14.33 -13.66
CA VAL A 338 0.52 -13.14 -13.74
C VAL A 338 1.21 -13.00 -15.10
N GLY A 339 0.44 -13.01 -16.19
CA GLY A 339 0.94 -12.76 -17.54
C GLY A 339 1.79 -13.89 -18.12
N GLY A 340 1.51 -15.14 -17.73
CA GLY A 340 2.01 -16.34 -18.40
C GLY A 340 3.49 -16.69 -18.23
N LYS A 341 4.27 -15.92 -17.45
CA LYS A 341 5.67 -16.26 -17.14
C LYS A 341 5.77 -17.08 -15.86
N LEU A 342 6.48 -18.20 -15.93
CA LEU A 342 6.61 -19.15 -14.83
C LEU A 342 7.32 -18.54 -13.62
N GLU A 343 8.37 -17.75 -13.86
CA GLU A 343 9.17 -17.13 -12.81
C GLU A 343 8.33 -16.12 -12.00
N LYS A 344 7.41 -15.40 -12.66
CA LYS A 344 6.48 -14.49 -11.99
C LYS A 344 5.55 -15.25 -11.03
N LEU A 345 5.02 -16.38 -11.48
CA LEU A 345 4.20 -17.25 -10.62
C LEU A 345 5.02 -17.77 -9.44
N GLU A 346 6.28 -18.16 -9.67
CA GLU A 346 7.17 -18.62 -8.59
C GLU A 346 7.41 -17.52 -7.55
N PHE A 347 7.79 -16.30 -7.96
CA PHE A 347 7.94 -15.17 -7.05
C PHE A 347 6.65 -14.87 -6.25
N LEU A 348 5.49 -14.87 -6.92
CA LEU A 348 4.21 -14.65 -6.26
C LEU A 348 3.91 -15.76 -5.24
N MET A 349 4.17 -17.03 -5.59
CA MET A 349 3.98 -18.16 -4.68
C MET A 349 4.91 -18.10 -3.46
N PHE A 350 6.17 -17.65 -3.63
CA PHE A 350 7.06 -17.38 -2.49
C PHE A 350 6.52 -16.27 -1.58
N ASP A 351 5.91 -15.25 -2.15
CA ASP A 351 5.36 -14.14 -1.37
C ASP A 351 4.06 -14.51 -0.64
N ILE A 352 3.19 -15.32 -1.29
CA ILE A 352 2.04 -15.98 -0.67
C ILE A 352 2.50 -16.84 0.51
N ASP A 353 3.49 -17.70 0.29
CA ASP A 353 4.04 -18.55 1.33
C ASP A 353 4.62 -17.72 2.47
N ARG A 354 5.34 -16.64 2.18
CA ARG A 354 5.92 -15.74 3.18
C ARG A 354 4.87 -15.14 4.11
N VAL A 355 3.75 -14.64 3.56
CA VAL A 355 2.72 -13.95 4.37
C VAL A 355 1.73 -14.92 5.04
N LEU A 356 1.65 -16.18 4.58
CA LEU A 356 0.83 -17.23 5.21
C LEU A 356 1.52 -17.79 6.46
N ARG A 357 0.79 -17.91 7.57
CA ARG A 357 1.29 -18.55 8.80
C ARG A 357 1.46 -20.05 8.63
N ALA A 358 2.44 -20.64 9.31
CA ALA A 358 2.55 -22.10 9.40
C ALA A 358 1.26 -22.70 9.99
N GLY A 359 0.77 -23.80 9.40
CA GLY A 359 -0.54 -24.38 9.71
C GLY A 359 -1.73 -23.66 9.07
N GLY A 360 -1.53 -22.46 8.52
CA GLY A 360 -2.54 -21.72 7.77
C GLY A 360 -2.90 -22.37 6.44
N LEU A 361 -4.02 -21.93 5.88
CA LEU A 361 -4.58 -22.49 4.65
C LEU A 361 -4.28 -21.59 3.45
N PHE A 362 -3.90 -22.21 2.33
CA PHE A 362 -3.92 -21.61 1.01
C PHE A 362 -5.06 -22.24 0.20
N TRP A 363 -6.08 -21.45 -0.08
CA TRP A 363 -7.26 -21.83 -0.86
C TRP A 363 -7.12 -21.28 -2.28
N LEU A 364 -6.86 -22.20 -3.21
CA LEU A 364 -6.88 -21.96 -4.63
C LEU A 364 -8.29 -22.23 -5.19
N ASP A 365 -9.00 -21.19 -5.62
CA ASP A 365 -10.37 -21.28 -6.14
C ASP A 365 -10.39 -21.23 -7.67
N ASN A 366 -10.92 -22.28 -8.31
CA ASN A 366 -11.14 -22.36 -9.76
C ASN A 366 -9.95 -21.84 -10.62
N PHE A 367 -8.70 -22.12 -10.25
CA PHE A 367 -7.51 -21.65 -10.96
C PHE A 367 -7.44 -22.25 -12.36
N PHE A 368 -7.25 -21.38 -13.35
CA PHE A 368 -7.25 -21.79 -14.75
C PHE A 368 -5.91 -22.41 -15.16
N CYS A 369 -5.97 -23.67 -15.59
CA CYS A 369 -4.84 -24.41 -16.13
C CYS A 369 -4.89 -24.35 -17.66
N GLY A 370 -4.52 -23.19 -18.23
CA GLY A 370 -4.60 -22.98 -19.69
C GLY A 370 -3.71 -23.89 -20.54
N ASN A 371 -2.70 -24.50 -19.92
CA ASN A 371 -1.91 -25.58 -20.50
C ASN A 371 -1.46 -26.55 -19.39
N GLU A 372 -1.09 -27.77 -19.77
CA GLU A 372 -0.57 -28.76 -18.81
C GLU A 372 0.75 -28.28 -18.17
N GLU A 373 1.54 -27.45 -18.85
CA GLU A 373 2.77 -26.88 -18.31
C GLU A 373 2.53 -25.99 -17.08
N LYS A 374 1.57 -25.05 -17.13
CA LYS A 374 1.20 -24.19 -15.99
C LYS A 374 0.71 -25.03 -14.81
N LYS A 375 -0.09 -26.06 -15.09
CA LYS A 375 -0.60 -26.98 -14.06
C LYS A 375 0.54 -27.76 -13.41
N GLN A 376 1.46 -28.31 -14.21
CA GLN A 376 2.63 -29.02 -13.69
C GLN A 376 3.55 -28.10 -12.90
N ALA A 377 3.80 -26.90 -13.40
CA ALA A 377 4.56 -25.87 -12.71
C ALA A 377 4.00 -25.56 -11.32
N LEU A 378 2.70 -25.23 -11.24
CA LEU A 378 2.03 -24.95 -9.97
C LEU A 378 2.10 -26.15 -9.03
N THR A 379 1.84 -27.36 -9.54
CA THR A 379 1.88 -28.58 -8.72
C THR A 379 3.29 -28.85 -8.18
N ARG A 380 4.34 -28.66 -9.00
CA ARG A 380 5.74 -28.78 -8.56
C ARG A 380 6.10 -27.75 -7.50
N LEU A 381 5.62 -26.52 -7.61
CA LEU A 381 5.82 -25.49 -6.58
C LEU A 381 5.15 -25.90 -5.27
N ILE A 382 3.88 -26.30 -5.30
CA ILE A 382 3.13 -26.79 -4.12
C ILE A 382 3.90 -27.91 -3.41
N GLU A 383 4.44 -28.86 -4.18
CA GLU A 383 5.21 -29.99 -3.65
C GLU A 383 6.57 -29.54 -3.09
N ARG A 384 7.28 -28.65 -3.78
CA ARG A 384 8.57 -28.09 -3.33
C ARG A 384 8.42 -27.32 -2.00
N PHE A 385 7.33 -26.59 -1.84
CA PHE A 385 7.03 -25.90 -0.59
C PHE A 385 6.58 -26.84 0.54
N GLY A 386 6.28 -28.11 0.24
CA GLY A 386 5.83 -29.10 1.21
C GLY A 386 4.40 -28.90 1.70
N TYR A 387 3.54 -28.25 0.92
CA TYR A 387 2.14 -28.06 1.30
C TYR A 387 1.41 -29.39 1.42
N LYS A 388 0.68 -29.57 2.52
CA LYS A 388 -0.21 -30.73 2.69
C LYS A 388 -1.50 -30.47 1.92
N LYS A 389 -1.83 -31.36 0.97
CA LYS A 389 -3.07 -31.31 0.19
C LYS A 389 -4.24 -31.77 1.08
N LEU A 390 -5.12 -30.86 1.50
CA LEU A 390 -6.30 -31.19 2.31
C LEU A 390 -7.54 -31.47 1.45
N LYS A 391 -7.72 -30.67 0.38
CA LYS A 391 -8.79 -30.85 -0.61
C LYS A 391 -8.23 -30.56 -1.99
N TRP A 392 -8.62 -31.33 -3.00
CA TRP A 392 -8.11 -31.21 -4.36
C TRP A 392 -9.17 -31.66 -5.37
N ALA A 393 -9.50 -30.80 -6.33
CA ALA A 393 -10.45 -31.08 -7.39
C ALA A 393 -9.96 -30.50 -8.72
N VAL A 394 -9.98 -31.32 -9.77
CA VAL A 394 -9.73 -30.88 -11.15
C VAL A 394 -11.01 -31.08 -11.94
N GLY A 395 -11.49 -30.04 -12.60
CA GLY A 395 -12.71 -30.07 -13.37
C GLY A 395 -12.60 -29.23 -14.63
N GLU A 396 -13.69 -29.17 -15.38
CA GLU A 396 -13.81 -28.34 -16.57
C GLU A 396 -14.87 -27.27 -16.34
N LYS A 397 -14.57 -26.05 -16.77
CA LYS A 397 -15.48 -24.91 -16.68
C LYS A 397 -15.51 -24.20 -18.02
N VAL A 398 -16.70 -23.83 -18.49
CA VAL A 398 -16.85 -23.16 -19.79
C VAL A 398 -16.34 -21.73 -19.68
N ASP A 399 -15.41 -21.35 -20.56
CA ASP A 399 -14.94 -19.97 -20.64
C ASP A 399 -16.09 -19.05 -21.06
N SER A 400 -16.56 -18.27 -20.10
CA SER A 400 -17.70 -17.37 -20.27
C SER A 400 -17.31 -16.04 -20.91
N VAL A 401 -16.01 -15.74 -21.01
CA VAL A 401 -15.45 -14.46 -21.49
C VAL A 401 -14.73 -14.62 -22.83
N GLY A 402 -14.09 -15.75 -23.08
CA GLY A 402 -13.35 -16.04 -24.32
C GLY A 402 -14.06 -17.02 -25.25
N SER A 403 -13.39 -18.12 -25.61
CA SER A 403 -13.73 -18.96 -26.77
C SER A 403 -14.99 -19.83 -26.63
N GLY A 404 -15.62 -19.85 -25.46
CA GLY A 404 -16.74 -20.74 -25.15
C GLY A 404 -16.38 -22.22 -25.02
N LYS A 405 -15.09 -22.56 -25.08
CA LYS A 405 -14.60 -23.94 -24.90
C LYS A 405 -14.50 -24.31 -23.42
N PRO A 406 -14.70 -25.60 -23.06
CA PRO A 406 -14.42 -26.08 -21.72
C PRO A 406 -12.91 -25.97 -21.44
N GLU A 407 -12.61 -25.40 -20.28
CA GLU A 407 -11.27 -25.09 -19.82
C GLU A 407 -11.01 -25.84 -18.51
N VAL A 408 -9.82 -26.43 -18.37
CA VAL A 408 -9.46 -27.19 -17.16
C VAL A 408 -9.17 -26.21 -16.02
N VAL A 409 -9.83 -26.43 -14.89
CA VAL A 409 -9.66 -25.66 -13.65
C VAL A 409 -9.25 -26.54 -12.48
N LEU A 410 -8.37 -26.01 -11.64
CA LEU A 410 -7.90 -26.62 -10.41
C LEU A 410 -8.44 -25.87 -9.20
N SER A 411 -8.98 -26.60 -8.23
CA SER A 411 -9.36 -26.06 -6.93
C SER A 411 -8.71 -26.88 -5.82
N ALA A 412 -8.05 -26.21 -4.89
CA ALA A 412 -7.29 -26.87 -3.84
C ALA A 412 -7.35 -26.11 -2.52
N VAL A 413 -7.35 -26.85 -1.42
CA VAL A 413 -7.09 -26.33 -0.08
C VAL A 413 -5.81 -26.99 0.41
N LEU A 414 -4.82 -26.17 0.66
CA LEU A 414 -3.46 -26.58 0.98
C LEU A 414 -3.11 -26.05 2.38
N GLN A 415 -2.47 -26.85 3.21
CA GLN A 415 -2.00 -26.41 4.52
C GLN A 415 -0.48 -26.19 4.49
N LYS A 416 -0.04 -25.00 4.92
CA LYS A 416 1.39 -24.67 5.00
C LYS A 416 2.06 -25.52 6.08
N PRO A 417 3.17 -26.23 5.79
CA PRO A 417 3.88 -27.01 6.78
C PRO A 417 4.60 -26.10 7.78
N VAL A 418 4.93 -26.67 8.94
CA VAL A 418 5.94 -26.08 9.83
C VAL A 418 7.31 -26.41 9.24
N ARG A 419 8.13 -25.39 8.96
CA ARG A 419 9.54 -25.56 8.54
C ARG A 419 10.42 -25.19 9.73
N VAL A 420 11.36 -26.06 10.07
CA VAL A 420 12.31 -25.89 11.19
C VAL A 420 13.61 -25.31 10.66
#